data_AF-A0A821M0I9-F1
#
_entry.id   AF-A0A821M0I9-F1
#
_cell.length_a   1.000
_cell.length_b   1.000
_cell.length_c   1.000
_cell.angle_alpha   90.00
_cell.angle_beta   90.00
_cell.angle_gamma   90.00
#
_symmetry.space_group_name_H-M   'P 1'
#
loop_
_entity.id
_entity.type
_entity.pdbx_description
1 polymer ?
#
loop_
_entity_poly.entity_id
_entity_poly.type
_entity_poly.pdbx_seq_one_letter_code
_entity_poly.pdbx_strand_id
1 'polypeptide(L)' 'TFFPNDKSAYLHDVTEKNKMIRLNGNGEILYGMRFTSTLACMMDLRRYPLDRQNCTVEVESYGYTQADVIMRWKNGRESI' A
#
# COMPACT_ATOMS: atom_id res chain seq x y z
N THR A 1 -3.48 -6.57 5.87
CA THR A 1 -2.59 -5.43 5.54
C THR A 1 -3.39 -4.16 5.63
N PHE A 2 -2.82 -3.12 6.22
CA PHE A 2 -3.42 -1.80 6.31
C PHE A 2 -2.35 -0.73 6.04
N PHE A 3 -2.80 0.50 5.85
CA PHE A 3 -1.96 1.67 5.59
C PHE A 3 -2.04 2.56 6.83
N PRO A 4 -0.99 2.64 7.68
CA PRO A 4 -1.03 3.38 8.94
C PRO A 4 -1.37 4.86 8.80
N ASN A 5 -0.92 5.47 7.70
CA ASN A 5 -1.18 6.87 7.41
C ASN A 5 -2.47 7.08 6.59
N ASP A 6 -3.33 6.08 6.40
CA ASP A 6 -4.59 6.24 5.69
C ASP A 6 -5.64 6.98 6.53
N LYS A 7 -6.30 7.95 5.91
CA LYS A 7 -7.46 8.65 6.48
C LYS A 7 -8.77 8.08 5.96
N SER A 8 -8.78 7.62 4.71
CA SER A 8 -9.96 7.03 4.08
C SER A 8 -9.53 6.24 2.84
N ALA A 9 -9.97 4.99 2.75
CA ALA A 9 -9.77 4.17 1.57
C ALA A 9 -11.06 3.47 1.14
N TYR A 10 -11.17 3.18 -0.16
CA TYR A 10 -12.24 2.36 -0.71
C TYR A 10 -11.70 1.40 -1.77
N LEU A 11 -12.32 0.22 -1.83
CA LEU A 11 -12.03 -0.79 -2.86
C LEU A 11 -12.89 -0.51 -4.08
N HIS A 12 -12.29 -0.58 -5.27
CA HIS A 12 -13.05 -0.43 -6.52
C HIS A 12 -13.89 -1.67 -6.76
N ASP A 13 -15.18 -1.50 -7.04
CA ASP A 13 -16.16 -2.58 -7.14
C ASP A 13 -17.06 -2.54 -8.38
N VAL A 14 -16.75 -1.66 -9.33
CA VAL A 14 -17.47 -1.55 -10.61
C VAL A 14 -16.63 -2.14 -11.76
N THR A 15 -17.18 -2.99 -12.64
CA THR A 15 -18.51 -3.64 -12.56
C THR A 15 -18.59 -4.76 -11.51
N GLU A 16 -17.45 -5.21 -11.03
CA GLU A 16 -17.28 -6.22 -9.99
C GLU A 16 -16.14 -5.81 -9.04
N LYS A 17 -16.04 -6.48 -7.88
CA LYS A 17 -14.93 -6.27 -6.93
C LYS A 17 -13.59 -6.50 -7.62
N ASN A 18 -12.79 -5.44 -7.72
CA ASN A 18 -11.47 -5.47 -8.36
C ASN A 18 -10.45 -6.15 -7.44
N LYS A 19 -10.56 -7.47 -7.35
CA LYS A 19 -9.66 -8.37 -6.64
C LYS A 19 -9.35 -9.57 -7.54
N MET A 20 -8.10 -9.99 -7.55
CA MET A 20 -7.63 -11.15 -8.32
C MET A 20 -6.82 -12.05 -7.40
N ILE A 21 -7.04 -13.36 -7.53
CA ILE A 21 -6.20 -14.39 -6.94
C ILE A 21 -5.71 -15.28 -8.07
N ARG A 22 -4.41 -15.54 -8.13
CA ARG A 22 -3.80 -16.51 -9.04
C ARG A 22 -3.01 -17.52 -8.24
N LEU A 23 -3.32 -18.79 -8.46
CA LEU A 23 -2.63 -19.94 -7.88
C LEU A 23 -1.61 -20.47 -8.89
N ASN A 24 -0.35 -20.55 -8.48
CA ASN A 24 0.70 -21.17 -9.27
C ASN A 24 0.87 -22.64 -8.85
N GLY A 25 1.32 -23.51 -9.77
CA GLY A 25 1.46 -24.95 -9.51
C GLY A 25 2.46 -25.32 -8.40
N ASN A 26 3.33 -24.39 -8.01
CA ASN A 26 4.28 -24.53 -6.90
C ASN A 26 3.72 -24.09 -5.53
N GLY A 27 2.44 -23.71 -5.47
CA GLY A 27 1.79 -23.23 -4.24
C GLY A 27 1.94 -21.73 -3.98
N GLU A 28 2.61 -20.96 -4.85
CA GLU A 28 2.65 -19.50 -4.75
C GLU A 28 1.26 -18.91 -5.06
N ILE A 29 0.85 -17.94 -4.25
CA ILE A 29 -0.40 -17.20 -4.41
C ILE A 29 -0.08 -15.74 -4.73
N LEU A 30 -0.51 -15.30 -5.91
CA LEU A 30 -0.51 -13.88 -6.25
C LEU A 30 -1.89 -13.30 -5.91
N TYR A 31 -1.89 -12.29 -5.04
CA TYR A 31 -3.09 -11.54 -4.65
C TYR A 31 -2.97 -10.08 -5.13
N GLY A 32 -3.92 -9.63 -5.94
CA GLY A 32 -3.99 -8.26 -6.44
C GLY A 32 -5.34 -7.63 -6.11
N MET A 33 -5.33 -6.33 -5.79
CA MET A 33 -6.56 -5.56 -5.59
C MET A 33 -6.38 -4.12 -6.03
N ARG A 34 -7.47 -3.50 -6.46
CA ARG A 34 -7.52 -2.07 -6.77
C ARG A 34 -8.26 -1.32 -5.68
N PHE A 35 -7.62 -0.34 -5.09
CA PHE A 35 -8.20 0.58 -4.11
C PHE A 35 -7.70 2.00 -4.38
N THR A 36 -8.46 2.98 -3.92
CA THR A 36 -8.03 4.38 -3.80
C THR A 36 -7.96 4.70 -2.32
N SER A 37 -6.91 5.40 -1.90
CA SER A 37 -6.68 5.78 -0.50
C SER A 37 -6.23 7.23 -0.42
N THR A 38 -6.70 7.93 0.61
CA THR A 38 -6.31 9.28 0.96
C THR A 38 -5.35 9.20 2.14
N LEU A 39 -4.06 9.37 1.86
CA LEU A 39 -3.01 9.26 2.87
C LEU A 39 -2.72 10.61 3.53
N ALA A 40 -2.41 10.56 4.82
CA ALA A 40 -1.88 11.67 5.58
C ALA A 40 -0.43 11.95 5.17
N CYS A 41 -0.16 13.20 4.82
CA CYS A 41 1.17 13.72 4.57
C CYS A 41 1.31 15.08 5.28
N MET A 42 2.29 15.18 6.18
CA MET A 42 2.60 16.43 6.86
C MET A 42 3.42 17.32 5.94
N MET A 43 2.88 18.47 5.55
CA MET A 43 3.55 19.40 4.63
C MET A 43 4.16 20.58 5.38
N ASP A 44 5.38 20.95 5.01
CA ASP A 44 6.03 22.17 5.48
C ASP A 44 5.89 23.30 4.46
N LEU A 45 4.91 24.19 4.69
CA LEU A 45 4.50 25.22 3.75
C LEU A 45 5.23 26.56 3.95
N ARG A 46 6.28 26.62 4.77
CA ARG A 46 7.01 27.88 5.05
C ARG A 46 7.63 28.54 3.81
N ARG A 47 7.81 27.78 2.71
CA ARG A 47 8.39 28.25 1.44
C ARG A 47 7.40 28.24 0.27
N TYR A 48 6.10 28.19 0.54
CA TYR A 48 5.09 28.19 -0.50
C TYR A 48 5.23 29.41 -1.44
N PRO A 49 5.10 29.27 -2.78
CA PRO A 49 4.82 28.05 -3.56
C PRO A 49 6.07 27.32 -4.09
N LEU A 50 7.27 27.63 -3.58
CA LEU A 50 8.57 27.10 -4.02
C LEU A 50 9.13 26.06 -3.04
N ASP A 51 8.26 25.40 -2.31
CA ASP A 51 8.56 24.34 -1.36
C ASP A 51 8.70 22.97 -2.06
N ARG A 52 9.23 21.99 -1.32
CA ARG A 52 9.30 20.60 -1.75
C ARG A 52 8.72 19.74 -0.63
N GLN A 53 7.82 18.83 -0.98
CA GLN A 53 7.16 17.93 -0.03
C GLN A 53 7.56 16.50 -0.32
N ASN A 54 7.81 15.72 0.74
CA ASN A 54 8.04 14.28 0.66
C ASN A 54 6.88 13.58 1.37
N CYS A 55 6.06 12.85 0.61
CA CYS A 55 4.92 12.11 1.14
C CYS A 55 5.19 10.61 1.04
N THR A 56 4.99 9.90 2.15
CA THR A 56 5.23 8.45 2.24
C THR A 56 3.95 7.66 2.06
N VAL A 57 4.13 6.41 1.64
CA VAL A 57 3.10 5.37 1.69
C VAL A 57 3.62 4.29 2.63
N GLU A 58 2.90 4.04 3.71
CA GLU A 58 3.29 3.07 4.73
C GLU A 58 2.38 1.85 4.64
N VAL A 59 2.96 0.65 4.72
CA VAL A 59 2.23 -0.62 4.56
C VAL A 59 2.62 -1.57 5.67
N GLU A 60 1.63 -2.02 6.43
CA GLU A 60 1.87 -2.86 7.62
C GLU A 60 0.86 -4.00 7.75
N SER A 61 1.25 -5.00 8.54
CA SER A 61 0.33 -6.01 9.05
C SER A 61 -0.31 -5.50 10.33
N TYR A 62 -1.63 -5.63 10.44
CA TYR A 62 -2.37 -5.13 11.61
C TYR A 62 -2.26 -6.06 12.82
N GLY A 63 -2.36 -7.37 12.59
CA GLY A 63 -2.48 -8.36 13.67
C GLY A 63 -1.28 -9.31 13.82
N TYR A 64 -0.38 -9.34 12.83
CA TYR A 64 0.76 -10.26 12.86
C TYR A 64 2.05 -9.51 13.15
N THR A 65 2.87 -10.08 14.02
CA THR A 65 4.19 -9.53 14.33
C THR A 65 5.21 -9.95 13.27
N GLN A 66 6.42 -9.40 13.33
CA GLN A 66 7.50 -9.81 12.43
C GLN A 66 7.95 -11.26 12.62
N ALA A 67 7.63 -11.90 13.76
CA ALA A 67 7.89 -13.31 13.97
C ALA A 67 6.96 -14.20 13.13
N ASP A 68 5.78 -13.69 12.76
CA ASP A 68 4.75 -14.43 12.03
C ASP A 68 4.73 -14.06 10.54
N VAL A 69 4.88 -12.79 10.20
CA VAL A 69 4.79 -12.27 8.82
C VAL A 69 5.87 -11.23 8.55
N ILE A 70 6.68 -11.48 7.52
CA ILE A 70 7.69 -10.54 7.01
C ILE A 70 7.27 -10.03 5.63
N MET A 71 7.07 -8.73 5.51
CA MET A 71 6.73 -8.07 4.24
C MET A 71 7.99 -7.63 3.50
N ARG A 72 8.06 -7.85 2.19
CA ARG A 72 9.20 -7.48 1.33
C ARG A 72 8.75 -6.97 -0.03
N TRP A 73 9.50 -6.01 -0.57
CA TRP A 73 9.37 -5.60 -1.97
C TRP A 73 9.85 -6.72 -2.89
N LYS A 74 9.03 -7.09 -3.88
CA LYS A 74 9.30 -8.24 -4.75
C LYS A 74 10.65 -8.12 -5.47
N ASN A 75 10.97 -6.93 -5.99
CA ASN A 75 12.23 -6.68 -6.69
C ASN A 75 13.18 -5.77 -5.87
N GLY A 76 12.99 -5.70 -4.54
CA GLY A 76 13.84 -4.88 -3.67
C GLY A 76 13.94 -3.42 -4.12
N ARG A 77 15.17 -2.95 -4.39
CA ARG A 77 15.44 -1.58 -4.83
C ARG A 77 14.92 -1.26 -6.23
N GLU A 78 14.69 -2.26 -7.08
CA GLU A 78 14.11 -2.07 -8.42
C GLU A 78 12.58 -1.90 -8.38
N SER A 79 11.97 -2.04 -7.19
CA SER A 79 10.53 -1.78 -7.01
C SER A 79 10.21 -0.30 -6.82
N ILE A 80 11.23 0.58 -6.77
CA ILE A 80 11.12 2.03 -6.51
C ILE A 80 11.75 2.80 -7.67
#